data_AF-A0A7X6NJL8-F1
#
_entry.id   AF-A0A7X6NJL8-F1
#
_cell.length_a   1.000
_cell.length_b   1.000
_cell.length_c   1.000
_cell.angle_alpha   90.00
_cell.angle_beta   90.00
_cell.angle_gamma   90.00
#
_symmetry.space_group_name_H-M   'P 1'
#
loop_
_entity.id
_entity.type
_entity.pdbx_description
1 polymer ?
#
loop_
_entity_poly.entity_id
_entity_poly.type
_entity_poly.pdbx_seq_one_letter_code
_entity_poly.pdbx_strand_id
1 'polypeptide(L)' 'AEIGEIVIGDKIGRENDQEIIYYNSVGMGIEDVAIATRVYRTAQEKGIGTKLIYW' A
#
# COMPACT_ATOMS: atom_id res chain seq x y z
N ALA A 1 -8.48 14.30 -5.99
CA ALA A 1 -7.74 14.10 -4.73
C ALA A 1 -6.73 12.99 -4.96
N GLU A 2 -5.57 13.08 -4.34
CA GLU A 2 -4.67 11.93 -4.23
C GLU A 2 -5.24 10.94 -3.20
N ILE A 3 -4.99 9.64 -3.39
CA ILE A 3 -5.56 8.63 -2.49
C ILE A 3 -5.12 8.84 -1.03
N GLY A 4 -3.89 9.31 -0.80
CA GLY A 4 -3.38 9.61 0.52
C GLY A 4 -4.17 10.69 1.26
N GLU A 5 -4.62 11.73 0.56
CA GLU A 5 -5.42 12.83 1.13
C GLU A 5 -6.78 12.32 1.64
N ILE A 6 -7.37 11.37 0.92
CA ILE A 6 -8.63 10.73 1.33
C ILE A 6 -8.40 9.83 2.54
N VAL A 7 -7.32 9.03 2.54
CA VAL A 7 -7.01 8.08 3.62
C VAL A 7 -6.76 8.79 4.96
N ILE A 8 -6.08 9.95 4.94
CA ILE A 8 -5.82 10.73 6.17
C ILE A 8 -6.99 11.64 6.59
N GLY A 9 -8.07 11.68 5.80
CA GLY A 9 -9.25 12.49 6.06
C GLY A 9 -9.09 13.99 5.75
N ASP A 10 -8.04 14.38 5.03
CA ASP A 10 -7.84 15.77 4.57
C ASP A 10 -8.86 16.15 3.48
N LYS A 11 -9.29 15.17 2.68
CA LYS A 11 -10.36 15.32 1.69
C LYS A 11 -11.41 14.22 1.86
N ILE A 12 -12.68 14.58 1.62
CA ILE A 12 -13.79 13.63 1.65
C ILE A 12 -13.76 12.80 0.37
N GLY A 13 -13.99 11.48 0.51
CA GLY A 13 -14.09 10.55 -0.60
C GLY A 13 -15.46 10.65 -1.29
N ARG A 14 -16.26 9.59 -1.19
CA ARG A 14 -17.66 9.62 -1.63
C ARG A 14 -18.48 10.53 -0.72
N GLU A 15 -19.31 11.40 -1.31
CA GLU A 15 -20.20 12.30 -0.56
C GLU A 15 -21.66 11.83 -0.62
N ASN A 16 -22.04 11.06 -1.64
CA ASN A 16 -23.38 10.47 -1.75
C ASN A 16 -23.42 9.21 -2.63
N ASP A 17 -24.56 8.51 -2.60
CA ASP A 17 -24.75 7.22 -3.28
C ASP A 17 -24.93 7.33 -4.81
N GLN A 18 -25.15 8.53 -5.35
CA GLN A 18 -25.37 8.73 -6.78
C GLN A 18 -24.06 9.00 -7.55
N GLU A 19 -22.96 9.24 -6.85
CA GLU A 19 -21.67 9.54 -7.47
C GLU A 19 -21.05 8.32 -8.16
N ILE A 20 -20.55 8.54 -9.37
CA ILE A 20 -19.66 7.60 -10.03
C ILE A 20 -18.23 8.07 -9.76
N ILE A 21 -17.44 7.23 -9.08
CA ILE A 21 -16.05 7.54 -8.73
C ILE A 21 -15.14 6.80 -9.70
N TYR A 22 -14.24 7.53 -10.34
CA TYR A 22 -13.19 6.98 -11.16
C TYR A 22 -11.85 7.10 -10.44
N TYR A 23 -11.15 5.97 -10.30
CA TYR A 23 -9.81 5.90 -9.76
C TYR A 23 -8.89 5.25 -10.79
N ASN A 24 -7.84 5.96 -11.17
CA ASN A 24 -6.84 5.47 -12.11
C ASN A 24 -5.58 5.08 -11.35
N SER A 25 -5.45 3.81 -11.00
CA SER A 25 -4.25 3.30 -10.34
C SER A 25 -3.20 2.92 -11.39
N VAL A 26 -2.08 3.64 -11.39
CA VAL A 26 -0.87 3.31 -12.17
C VAL A 26 0.18 2.57 -11.33
N GLY A 27 0.01 2.55 -10.00
CA GLY A 27 0.97 2.00 -9.04
C GLY A 27 2.08 2.99 -8.66
N MET A 28 2.56 2.88 -7.43
CA MET A 28 3.69 3.65 -6.91
C MET A 28 4.68 2.74 -6.18
N GLY A 29 5.98 2.93 -6.39
CA GLY A 29 7.01 2.10 -5.75
C GLY A 29 6.98 2.06 -4.21
N ILE A 30 6.38 3.07 -3.57
CA ILE A 30 6.15 3.07 -2.12
C ILE A 30 5.19 1.97 -1.68
N GLU A 31 4.23 1.61 -2.51
CA GLU A 31 3.26 0.53 -2.26
C GLU A 31 4.00 -0.82 -2.22
N ASP A 32 4.92 -1.03 -3.17
CA ASP A 32 5.77 -2.22 -3.22
C ASP A 32 6.66 -2.33 -1.98
N VAL A 33 7.33 -1.24 -1.59
CA VAL A 33 8.20 -1.23 -0.40
C VAL A 33 7.41 -1.47 0.88
N ALA A 34 6.22 -0.88 1.01
CA ALA A 34 5.36 -1.08 2.18
C ALA A 34 4.96 -2.55 2.33
N ILE A 35 4.53 -3.19 1.24
CA ILE A 35 4.13 -4.59 1.24
C ILE A 35 5.35 -5.51 1.45
N ALA A 36 6.45 -5.28 0.74
CA ALA A 36 7.68 -6.05 0.90
C ALA A 36 8.20 -5.99 2.34
N THR A 37 8.14 -4.83 2.99
CA THR A 37 8.53 -4.67 4.40
C THR A 37 7.65 -5.52 5.32
N ARG A 38 6.32 -5.51 5.11
CA ARG A 38 5.39 -6.32 5.91
C ARG A 38 5.64 -7.81 5.71
N VAL A 39 5.80 -8.25 4.46
CA VAL A 39 6.10 -9.65 4.12
C VAL A 39 7.42 -10.08 4.76
N TYR A 40 8.47 -9.28 4.60
CA TYR A 40 9.80 -9.58 5.16
C TYR A 40 9.76 -9.75 6.68
N ARG A 41 9.18 -8.79 7.40
CA ARG A 41 9.06 -8.86 8.87
C ARG A 41 8.25 -10.07 9.32
N THR A 42 7.14 -10.36 8.63
CA THR A 42 6.31 -11.55 8.91
C THR A 42 7.09 -12.85 8.68
N ALA A 43 7.91 -12.91 7.63
CA ALA A 43 8.74 -14.07 7.35
C ALA A 43 9.81 -14.27 8.44
N GLN A 44 10.42 -13.18 8.92
CA GLN A 44 11.38 -13.24 10.03
C GLN A 44 10.73 -13.77 11.31
N GLU A 45 9.56 -13.25 11.69
CA GLU A 45 8.81 -13.71 12.89
C GLU A 45 8.43 -15.19 12.82
N LYS A 46 8.17 -15.70 11.61
CA LYS A 46 7.79 -17.10 11.37
C LYS A 46 8.96 -18.03 11.07
N GLY A 47 10.20 -17.53 11.03
CA GLY A 47 11.36 -18.32 10.64
C GLY A 47 11.32 -18.83 9.19
N ILE A 48 10.68 -18.07 8.29
CA ILE A 48 10.52 -18.41 6.87
C ILE A 48 11.60 -17.69 6.04
N GLY A 49 12.20 -18.42 5.11
CA GLY A 49 13.15 -17.90 4.12
C GLY A 49 14.58 -18.39 4.34
N THR A 50 15.48 -17.98 3.43
CA THR A 50 16.89 -18.38 3.44
C THR A 50 17.75 -17.14 3.36
N LYS A 51 18.68 -16.96 4.32
CA LYS A 51 19.67 -15.89 4.23
C LYS A 51 20.66 -16.22 3.12
N LEU A 52 20.78 -15.33 2.15
CA LEU A 52 21.75 -15.45 1.07
C LEU A 52 22.97 -14.58 1.39
N ILE A 53 24.15 -15.08 1.04
CA ILE A 53 25.36 -14.25 1.01
C ILE A 53 25.31 -13.48 -0.30
N TYR A 54 25.33 -12.16 -0.20
CA TYR A 54 25.53 -11.27 -1.33
C TYR A 54 26.95 -10.73 -1.27
N TRP A 55 27.48 -10.31 -2.42
CA TRP A 55 28.88 -9.95 -2.61
C TRP A 55 29.43 -8.93 -1.60
#